data_AF-A0A430DIK7-F1
#
_entry.id   AF-A0A430DIK7-F1
#
_cell.length_a   1.000
_cell.length_b   1.000
_cell.length_c   1.000
_cell.angle_alpha   90.00
_cell.angle_beta   90.00
_cell.angle_gamma   90.00
#
_symmetry.space_group_name_H-M   'P 1'
#
loop_
_entity.id
_entity.type
_entity.pdbx_description
1 polymer ?
#
loop_
_entity_poly.entity_id
_entity_poly.type
_entity_poly.pdbx_seq_one_letter_code
_entity_poly.pdbx_strand_id
1 'polypeptide(L)'
;MVALLLVAACRQPSEQMTCPDPQTVAPPTIGAAFVNGLTGRLAGPDRENTITEALAEIRRRDPTLDKTTIINIMVAAECPNVFAKPDHDPKTMRARIALFRAQVMQLLSGQ
;
A
#
# COMPACT_ATOMS: atom_id res chain seq x y z
N MET A 1 23.39 13.09 -45.02
CA MET A 1 22.87 11.99 -44.18
C MET A 1 22.83 12.49 -42.75
N VAL A 2 21.65 12.87 -42.25
CA VAL A 2 21.47 13.30 -40.86
C VAL A 2 20.52 12.31 -40.22
N ALA A 3 21.07 11.43 -39.38
CA ALA A 3 20.31 10.50 -38.57
C ALA A 3 19.65 11.30 -37.43
N LEU A 4 18.38 11.68 -37.61
CA LEU A 4 17.57 12.19 -36.52
C LEU A 4 17.18 11.02 -35.62
N LEU A 5 17.68 11.08 -34.40
CA LEU A 5 17.41 10.18 -33.30
C LEU A 5 15.90 9.97 -33.12
N LEU A 6 15.51 8.69 -33.24
CA LEU A 6 14.25 8.15 -32.80
C LEU A 6 14.06 8.51 -31.33
N VAL A 7 13.15 9.44 -31.05
CA VAL A 7 12.57 9.63 -29.73
C VAL A 7 11.74 8.39 -29.45
N ALA A 8 12.40 7.34 -28.94
CA ALA A 8 11.76 6.19 -28.34
C ALA A 8 11.12 6.68 -27.04
N ALA A 9 9.95 7.29 -27.16
CA ALA A 9 8.99 7.33 -26.08
C ALA A 9 8.66 5.88 -25.75
N CYS A 10 9.40 5.28 -24.82
CA CYS A 10 8.99 4.07 -24.14
C CYS A 10 7.65 4.39 -23.47
N ARG A 11 6.56 4.16 -24.21
CA ARG A 11 5.23 3.94 -23.64
C ARG A 11 5.41 2.76 -22.69
N GLN A 12 5.66 3.07 -21.41
CA GLN A 12 5.48 2.09 -20.36
C GLN A 12 4.07 1.52 -20.58
N PRO A 13 3.92 0.19 -20.63
CA PRO A 13 2.59 -0.39 -20.64
C PRO A 13 1.86 0.26 -19.47
N SER A 14 0.62 0.68 -19.70
CA SER A 14 -0.28 1.08 -18.64
C SER A 14 -0.47 -0.15 -17.76
N GLU A 15 0.49 -0.41 -16.85
CA GLU A 15 0.39 -1.42 -15.82
C GLU A 15 -0.94 -1.13 -15.16
N GLN A 16 -1.90 -2.00 -15.40
CA GLN A 16 -3.17 -1.96 -14.70
C GLN A 16 -2.78 -2.03 -13.24
N MET A 17 -3.00 -0.93 -12.54
CA MET A 17 -2.73 -0.88 -11.14
C MET A 17 -3.61 -1.98 -10.51
N THR A 18 -2.97 -2.90 -9.80
CA THR A 18 -3.67 -3.97 -9.08
C THR A 18 -3.27 -3.88 -7.62
N CYS A 19 -4.23 -4.18 -6.74
CA CYS A 19 -3.94 -4.22 -5.32
C CYS A 19 -3.13 -5.47 -4.97
N PRO A 20 -2.14 -5.36 -4.07
CA PRO A 20 -1.47 -6.55 -3.55
C PRO A 20 -2.48 -7.47 -2.90
N ASP A 21 -2.38 -8.77 -3.17
CA ASP A 21 -3.27 -9.78 -2.59
C ASP A 21 -2.94 -10.00 -1.10
N PRO A 22 -3.90 -9.79 -0.18
CA PRO A 22 -3.75 -10.10 1.24
C PRO A 22 -3.26 -11.51 1.56
N GLN A 23 -3.63 -12.52 0.75
CA GLN A 23 -3.17 -13.91 0.90
C GLN A 23 -1.68 -14.08 0.59
N THR A 24 -1.13 -13.19 -0.24
CA THR A 24 0.28 -13.24 -0.66
C THR A 24 1.17 -12.43 0.27
N VAL A 25 0.68 -11.28 0.77
CA VAL A 25 1.50 -10.36 1.57
C VAL A 25 1.44 -10.59 3.07
N ALA A 26 0.38 -11.26 3.58
CA ALA A 26 0.21 -11.46 5.01
C ALA A 26 0.85 -12.79 5.46
N PRO A 27 1.88 -12.75 6.32
CA PRO A 27 2.41 -13.94 6.94
C PRO A 27 1.34 -14.66 7.80
N PRO A 28 1.50 -15.96 8.08
CA PRO A 28 0.55 -16.71 8.90
C PRO A 28 0.28 -16.10 10.28
N THR A 29 1.28 -15.47 10.89
CA THR A 29 1.20 -14.78 12.19
C THR A 29 0.26 -13.56 12.17
N ILE A 30 0.07 -12.96 11.00
CA ILE A 30 -0.84 -11.81 10.79
C ILE A 30 -2.18 -12.28 10.24
N GLY A 31 -2.15 -13.09 9.19
CA GLY A 31 -3.32 -13.65 8.51
C GLY A 31 -4.04 -12.67 7.58
N ALA A 32 -4.49 -13.16 6.43
CA ALA A 32 -5.21 -12.34 5.45
C ALA A 32 -6.53 -11.75 6.00
N ALA A 33 -7.19 -12.43 6.94
CA ALA A 33 -8.42 -11.94 7.57
C ALA A 33 -8.18 -10.62 8.35
N PHE A 34 -7.01 -10.47 8.98
CA PHE A 34 -6.65 -9.23 9.65
C PHE A 34 -6.48 -8.09 8.64
N VAL A 35 -5.78 -8.34 7.53
CA VAL A 35 -5.58 -7.34 6.46
C VAL A 35 -6.90 -6.89 5.85
N ASN A 36 -7.83 -7.83 5.57
CA ASN A 36 -9.16 -7.51 5.09
C ASN A 36 -9.98 -6.70 6.11
N GLY A 37 -9.87 -7.03 7.40
CA GLY A 37 -10.51 -6.26 8.47
C GLY A 37 -9.96 -4.83 8.59
N LEU A 38 -8.66 -4.64 8.34
CA LEU A 38 -8.05 -3.31 8.34
C LEU A 38 -8.58 -2.41 7.22
N THR A 39 -8.92 -2.95 6.05
CA THR A 39 -9.45 -2.17 4.92
C THR A 39 -10.64 -1.31 5.35
N GLY A 40 -11.65 -1.92 5.99
CA GLY A 40 -12.85 -1.19 6.46
C GLY A 40 -12.53 -0.15 7.53
N ARG A 41 -11.59 -0.45 8.43
CA ARG A 41 -11.18 0.48 9.49
C ARG A 41 -10.44 1.69 8.93
N LEU A 42 -9.59 1.49 7.92
CA LEU A 42 -8.84 2.56 7.25
C LEU A 42 -9.71 3.52 6.42
N ALA A 43 -10.94 3.10 6.08
CA ALA A 43 -11.94 3.95 5.44
C ALA A 43 -12.72 4.84 6.44
N GLY A 44 -12.57 4.58 7.75
CA GLY A 44 -13.26 5.32 8.82
C GLY A 44 -12.65 6.70 9.13
N PRO A 45 -13.33 7.50 9.99
CA PRO A 45 -12.88 8.84 10.36
C PRO A 45 -11.58 8.85 11.17
N ASP A 46 -11.34 7.82 11.99
CA ASP A 46 -10.15 7.70 12.86
C ASP A 46 -8.99 6.97 12.18
N ARG A 47 -8.71 7.35 10.94
CA ARG A 47 -7.73 6.67 10.09
C ARG A 47 -6.33 6.67 10.69
N GLU A 48 -5.86 7.80 11.21
CA GLU A 48 -4.51 7.93 11.79
C GLU A 48 -4.31 7.05 13.02
N ASN A 49 -5.32 7.01 13.90
CA ASN A 49 -5.32 6.11 15.05
C ASN A 49 -5.33 4.65 14.60
N THR A 50 -6.15 4.31 13.60
CA THR A 50 -6.20 2.96 13.02
C THR A 50 -4.83 2.52 12.47
N ILE A 51 -4.09 3.40 11.79
CA ILE A 51 -2.74 3.10 11.29
C ILE A 51 -1.80 2.80 12.48
N THR A 52 -1.83 3.63 13.52
CA THR A 52 -0.97 3.45 14.70
C THR A 52 -1.29 2.14 15.44
N GLU A 53 -2.56 1.84 15.66
CA GLU A 53 -3.01 0.61 16.31
C GLU A 53 -2.66 -0.64 15.48
N ALA A 54 -2.85 -0.59 14.17
CA ALA A 54 -2.44 -1.67 13.27
C ALA A 54 -0.91 -1.87 13.33
N LEU A 55 -0.17 -0.76 13.37
CA LEU A 55 1.24 -0.61 13.74
C LEU A 55 1.66 -1.56 14.86
N ALA A 56 1.09 -1.24 16.01
CA ALA A 56 1.35 -1.91 17.27
C ALA A 56 0.87 -3.37 17.26
N GLU A 57 -0.28 -3.66 16.65
CA GLU A 57 -0.85 -5.00 16.54
C GLU A 57 0.05 -5.94 15.73
N ILE A 58 0.51 -5.50 14.56
CA ILE A 58 1.40 -6.28 13.70
C ILE A 58 2.70 -6.60 14.45
N ARG A 59 3.32 -5.60 15.09
CA ARG A 59 4.54 -5.79 15.89
C ARG A 59 4.32 -6.71 17.10
N ARG A 60 3.15 -6.68 17.72
CA ARG A 60 2.83 -7.54 18.87
C ARG A 60 2.62 -8.99 18.46
N ARG A 61 1.97 -9.22 17.32
CA ARG A 61 1.77 -10.57 16.76
C ARG A 61 3.07 -11.18 16.26
N ASP A 62 3.90 -10.35 15.62
CA ASP A 62 5.17 -10.78 15.08
C ASP A 62 6.20 -9.64 15.12
N PRO A 63 7.02 -9.58 16.18
CA PRO A 63 8.04 -8.55 16.34
C PRO A 63 9.23 -8.72 15.39
N THR A 64 9.31 -9.86 14.67
CA THR A 64 10.42 -10.17 13.77
C THR A 64 10.18 -9.71 12.34
N LEU A 65 8.97 -9.25 12.01
CA LEU A 65 8.65 -8.75 10.68
C LEU A 65 9.48 -7.53 10.32
N ASP A 66 10.08 -7.59 9.15
CA ASP A 66 10.81 -6.45 8.60
C ASP A 66 9.85 -5.34 8.18
N LYS A 67 10.38 -4.10 8.14
CA LYS A 67 9.60 -2.90 7.82
C LYS A 67 8.92 -2.99 6.45
N THR A 68 9.53 -3.66 5.46
CA THR A 68 8.96 -3.78 4.12
C THR A 68 7.74 -4.67 4.14
N THR A 69 7.79 -5.79 4.86
CA THR A 69 6.63 -6.68 5.04
C THR A 69 5.47 -5.96 5.74
N ILE A 70 5.75 -5.21 6.82
CA ILE A 70 4.73 -4.40 7.51
C ILE A 70 4.11 -3.37 6.56
N ILE A 71 4.93 -2.66 5.78
CA ILE A 71 4.46 -1.68 4.80
C ILE A 71 3.56 -2.36 3.75
N ASN A 72 3.95 -3.52 3.23
CA ASN A 72 3.19 -4.23 2.20
C ASN A 72 1.83 -4.73 2.73
N ILE A 73 1.77 -5.20 3.98
CA ILE A 73 0.52 -5.53 4.66
C ILE A 73 -0.40 -4.30 4.73
N MET A 74 0.12 -3.16 5.18
CA MET A 74 -0.67 -1.94 5.28
C MET A 74 -1.15 -1.46 3.91
N VAL A 75 -0.29 -1.50 2.89
CA VAL A 75 -0.64 -1.12 1.52
C VAL A 75 -1.72 -2.04 0.94
N ALA A 76 -1.65 -3.35 1.19
CA ALA A 76 -2.69 -4.29 0.77
C ALA A 76 -4.04 -3.98 1.43
N ALA A 77 -4.05 -3.59 2.70
CA ALA A 77 -5.26 -3.17 3.40
C ALA A 77 -5.84 -1.87 2.83
N GLU A 78 -4.99 -0.89 2.48
CA GLU A 78 -5.45 0.42 2.00
C GLU A 78 -5.82 0.44 0.52
N CYS A 79 -5.18 -0.39 -0.30
CA CYS A 79 -5.35 -0.33 -1.74
C CYS A 79 -6.81 -0.42 -2.19
N PRO A 80 -7.67 -1.32 -1.67
CA PRO A 80 -9.08 -1.36 -2.02
C PRO A 80 -9.82 -0.03 -1.78
N ASN A 81 -9.47 0.72 -0.72
CA ASN A 81 -10.06 2.03 -0.44
C ASN A 81 -9.66 3.07 -1.50
N VAL A 82 -8.44 2.97 -2.03
CA VAL A 82 -7.98 3.83 -3.15
C VAL A 82 -8.76 3.50 -4.42
N PHE A 83 -9.03 2.22 -4.68
CA PHE A 83 -9.79 1.76 -5.85
C PHE A 83 -11.28 2.07 -5.76
N ALA A 84 -11.84 2.15 -4.55
CA ALA A 84 -13.24 2.51 -4.33
C ALA A 84 -13.53 4.01 -4.56
N LYS A 85 -12.52 4.87 -4.69
CA LYS A 85 -12.72 6.31 -4.96
C LYS A 85 -13.16 6.51 -6.41
N PRO A 86 -14.10 7.44 -6.68
CA PRO A 86 -14.64 7.68 -8.03
C PRO A 86 -13.59 8.18 -9.04
N ASP A 87 -12.48 8.72 -8.53
CA ASP A 87 -11.34 9.14 -9.32
C ASP A 87 -10.35 7.97 -9.46
N HIS A 88 -10.53 7.24 -10.56
CA HIS A 88 -9.80 6.03 -10.93
C HIS A 88 -8.60 6.30 -11.86
N ASP A 89 -8.13 7.55 -11.98
CA ASP A 89 -6.94 7.83 -12.77
C ASP A 89 -5.72 7.07 -12.18
N PRO A 90 -5.03 6.22 -12.96
CA PRO A 90 -3.95 5.38 -12.45
C PRO A 90 -2.78 6.17 -11.83
N LYS A 91 -2.52 7.39 -12.31
CA LYS A 91 -1.47 8.25 -11.73
C LYS A 91 -1.89 8.73 -10.35
N THR A 92 -3.15 9.14 -10.20
CA THR A 92 -3.70 9.60 -8.92
C THR A 92 -3.80 8.47 -7.90
N MET A 93 -4.20 7.27 -8.34
CA MET A 93 -4.23 6.09 -7.48
C MET A 93 -2.83 5.70 -6.99
N ARG A 94 -1.82 5.70 -7.89
CA ARG A 94 -0.41 5.49 -7.52
C ARG A 94 0.08 6.53 -6.52
N ALA A 95 -0.25 7.80 -6.73
CA ALA A 95 0.12 8.88 -5.82
C ALA A 95 -0.49 8.66 -4.42
N ARG A 96 -1.77 8.27 -4.33
CA ARG A 96 -2.43 7.96 -3.05
C ARG A 96 -1.75 6.81 -2.31
N ILE A 97 -1.44 5.72 -3.00
CA ILE A 97 -0.71 4.59 -2.39
C ILE A 97 0.71 5.01 -1.97
N ALA A 98 1.41 5.78 -2.79
CA ALA A 98 2.75 6.26 -2.47
C ALA A 98 2.76 7.16 -1.23
N LEU A 99 1.79 8.07 -1.11
CA LEU A 99 1.62 8.91 0.07
C LEU A 99 1.34 8.08 1.32
N PHE A 100 0.44 7.10 1.23
CA PHE A 100 0.15 6.20 2.34
C PHE A 100 1.38 5.36 2.75
N ARG A 101 2.13 4.83 1.77
CA ARG A 101 3.39 4.11 2.02
C ARG A 101 4.40 4.99 2.74
N ALA A 102 4.55 6.25 2.33
CA ALA A 102 5.44 7.20 2.97
C ALA A 102 5.02 7.50 4.42
N GLN A 103 3.72 7.68 4.67
CA GLN A 103 3.18 7.86 6.03
C GLN A 103 3.51 6.66 6.94
N VAL A 104 3.27 5.43 6.47
CA VAL A 104 3.58 4.22 7.23
C VAL A 104 5.09 4.10 7.48
N MET A 105 5.92 4.37 6.46
CA MET A 105 7.38 4.34 6.59
C MET A 105 7.89 5.35 7.62
N GLN A 106 7.32 6.56 7.65
CA GLN A 106 7.66 7.59 8.62
C GLN A 106 7.33 7.13 10.05
N LEU A 107 6.13 6.56 10.26
CA LEU A 107 5.72 6.02 11.55
C LEU A 107 6.60 4.85 12.03
N LEU A 108 7.07 4.02 11.10
CA LEU A 108 8.00 2.92 11.41
C LEU A 108 9.44 3.37 11.64
N SER A 109 9.79 4.60 11.30
CA SER A 109 11.13 5.18 11.50
C SER A 109 11.22 6.01 12.78
N GLY A 110 10.10 6.51 13.29
CA GLY A 110 10.00 7.18 14.60
C GLY A 110 9.79 6.24 15.79
N GLN A 111 9.66 4.93 15.54
CA GLN A 111 9.53 3.86 16.53
C GLN A 111 10.78 2.98 16.53
#